data_AF-A0A6M0AVE4-F1
#
_entry.id   AF-A0A6M0AVE4-F1
#
_cell.length_a   1.000
_cell.length_b   1.000
_cell.length_c   1.000
_cell.angle_alpha   90.00
_cell.angle_beta   90.00
_cell.angle_gamma   90.00
#
_symmetry.space_group_name_H-M   'P 1'
#
loop_
_entity.id
_entity.type
_entity.pdbx_description
1 polymer ?
#
loop_
_entity_poly.entity_id
_entity_poly.type
_entity_poly.pdbx_seq_one_letter_code
_entity_poly.pdbx_strand_id
1 'polypeptide(L)'
;MHKLENTMTNFFQFEADFVDSLRCIPMQVRMKLDTCGIKLKLSHWHQFNQHERQQLVEIPCTTTESIQKYGDYVQHLVINYTGKPASNLPVDPQAPWMNSQV
;
A
#
# COMPACT_ATOMS: atom_id res chain seq x y z
N MET A 1 27.72 -9.73 -10.74
CA MET A 1 26.30 -9.58 -11.18
C MET A 1 25.43 -10.17 -10.10
N HIS A 2 25.00 -9.36 -9.13
CA HIS A 2 24.06 -9.81 -8.10
C HIS A 2 22.70 -10.00 -8.76
N LYS A 3 22.16 -11.21 -8.66
CA LYS A 3 20.78 -11.52 -9.01
C LYS A 3 19.90 -10.61 -8.14
N LEU A 4 19.23 -9.65 -8.75
CA LEU A 4 18.09 -8.97 -8.14
C LEU A 4 17.03 -10.06 -7.96
N GLU A 5 16.86 -10.46 -6.71
CA GLU A 5 15.78 -11.33 -6.27
C GLU A 5 14.49 -10.60 -6.63
N ASN A 6 13.75 -11.13 -7.61
CA ASN A 6 12.43 -10.63 -7.97
C ASN A 6 11.54 -10.77 -6.73
N THR A 7 11.39 -9.70 -5.97
CA THR A 7 10.28 -9.55 -5.03
C THR A 7 9.02 -9.74 -5.88
N MET A 8 8.41 -10.94 -5.83
CA MET A 8 7.28 -11.30 -6.69
C MET A 8 6.11 -10.37 -6.37
N THR A 9 6.05 -9.29 -7.11
CA THR A 9 5.03 -8.28 -6.95
C THR A 9 3.88 -8.71 -7.84
N ASN A 10 2.98 -9.50 -7.28
CA ASN A 10 1.87 -10.08 -8.04
C ASN A 10 0.80 -9.01 -8.27
N PHE A 11 0.84 -8.39 -9.46
CA PHE A 11 -0.24 -7.55 -9.94
C PHE A 11 -1.30 -8.40 -10.66
N PHE A 12 -2.54 -7.94 -10.63
CA PHE A 12 -3.59 -8.57 -11.42
C PHE A 12 -3.43 -8.20 -12.90
N GLN A 13 -3.88 -9.08 -13.81
CA GLN A 13 -3.76 -8.85 -15.26
C GLN A 13 -4.43 -7.55 -15.72
N PHE A 14 -5.51 -7.13 -15.06
CA PHE A 14 -6.19 -5.86 -15.38
C PHE A 14 -5.37 -4.63 -14.97
N GLU A 15 -4.31 -4.80 -14.18
CA GLU A 15 -3.42 -3.72 -13.76
C GLU A 15 -2.29 -3.46 -14.77
N ALA A 16 -2.10 -4.35 -15.74
CA ALA A 16 -0.99 -4.30 -16.69
C ALA A 16 -0.80 -2.93 -17.36
N ASP A 17 -1.89 -2.24 -17.71
CA ASP A 17 -1.85 -0.93 -18.38
C ASP A 17 -1.31 0.22 -17.51
N PHE A 18 -1.13 0.02 -16.21
CA PHE A 18 -0.70 1.08 -15.28
C PHE A 18 0.35 0.67 -14.25
N VAL A 19 0.83 -0.58 -14.28
CA VAL A 19 1.85 -1.10 -13.34
C VAL A 19 3.20 -0.42 -13.51
N ASP A 20 3.68 -0.23 -14.74
CA ASP A 20 5.01 0.35 -14.99
C ASP A 20 5.17 1.77 -14.43
N SER A 21 4.09 2.56 -14.51
CA SER A 21 4.06 3.95 -14.03
C SER A 21 3.47 4.11 -12.64
N LEU A 22 2.94 3.02 -12.05
CA LEU A 22 2.15 3.04 -10.82
C LEU A 22 1.16 4.22 -10.78
N ARG A 23 0.53 4.52 -11.92
CA ARG A 23 -0.34 5.70 -12.06
C ARG A 23 -1.57 5.60 -11.16
N CYS A 24 -2.09 4.40 -11.00
CA CYS A 24 -3.17 4.08 -10.07
C CYS A 24 -2.60 3.39 -8.83
N ILE A 25 -3.33 3.46 -7.71
CA ILE A 25 -3.02 2.68 -6.50
C ILE A 25 -3.29 1.20 -6.79
N PRO A 26 -2.26 0.33 -6.81
CA PRO A 26 -2.44 -1.09 -7.09
C PRO A 26 -3.27 -1.79 -6.03
N MET A 27 -3.92 -2.89 -6.39
CA MET A 27 -4.78 -3.66 -5.49
C MET A 27 -4.06 -4.14 -4.24
N GLN A 28 -2.81 -4.60 -4.37
CA GLN A 28 -2.02 -4.99 -3.21
C GLN A 28 -1.83 -3.82 -2.23
N VAL A 29 -1.60 -2.60 -2.74
CA VAL A 29 -1.43 -1.40 -1.89
C VAL A 29 -2.75 -1.06 -1.22
N ARG A 30 -3.89 -1.20 -1.92
CA ARG A 30 -5.23 -1.04 -1.34
C ARG A 30 -5.46 -2.03 -0.19
N MET A 31 -5.16 -3.31 -0.40
CA MET A 31 -5.26 -4.31 0.66
C MET A 31 -4.42 -3.93 1.88
N LYS A 32 -3.16 -3.51 1.70
CA LYS A 32 -2.31 -3.06 2.81
C LYS A 32 -2.87 -1.83 3.53
N LEU A 33 -3.47 -0.89 2.78
CA LEU A 33 -4.13 0.30 3.35
C LEU A 33 -5.36 -0.07 4.16
N ASP A 34 -6.15 -1.03 3.70
CA ASP A 34 -7.29 -1.58 4.45
C ASP A 34 -6.81 -2.30 5.72
N THR A 35 -5.70 -3.05 5.64
CA THR A 35 -5.08 -3.74 6.78
C THR A 35 -4.55 -2.77 7.84
N CYS A 36 -3.90 -1.67 7.45
CA CYS A 36 -3.37 -0.68 8.40
C CYS A 36 -4.39 0.42 8.78
N GLY A 37 -5.60 0.40 8.22
CA GLY A 37 -6.66 1.35 8.57
C GLY A 37 -6.42 2.77 8.09
N ILE A 38 -5.81 2.96 6.91
CA ILE A 38 -5.54 4.29 6.34
C ILE A 38 -6.32 4.52 5.06
N LYS A 39 -7.06 5.63 5.01
CA LYS A 39 -7.74 6.09 3.79
C LYS A 39 -6.81 7.00 2.97
N LEU A 40 -6.09 6.40 2.02
CA LEU A 40 -5.29 7.14 1.05
C LEU A 40 -6.14 7.53 -0.18
N LYS A 41 -6.22 8.82 -0.49
CA LYS A 41 -6.89 9.33 -1.70
C LYS A 41 -5.94 9.26 -2.91
N LEU A 42 -6.51 9.06 -4.11
CA LEU A 42 -5.74 9.08 -5.35
C LEU A 42 -4.97 10.40 -5.57
N SER A 43 -5.54 11.52 -5.11
CA SER A 43 -4.88 12.83 -5.16
C SER A 43 -3.62 12.92 -4.29
N HIS A 44 -3.51 12.13 -3.21
CA HIS A 44 -2.28 12.03 -2.42
C HIS A 44 -1.27 11.13 -3.15
N TRP A 45 -1.73 9.98 -3.67
CA TRP A 45 -0.90 9.04 -4.43
C TRP A 45 -0.21 9.70 -5.63
N HIS A 46 -0.93 10.56 -6.35
CA HIS A 46 -0.37 11.29 -7.50
C HIS A 46 0.74 12.29 -7.11
N GLN A 47 0.84 12.70 -5.85
CA GLN A 47 1.91 13.58 -5.37
C GLN A 47 3.17 12.81 -5.03
N PHE A 48 3.06 11.52 -4.69
CA PHE A 48 4.21 10.67 -4.41
C PHE A 48 5.03 10.46 -5.67
N ASN A 49 6.35 10.43 -5.52
CA ASN A 49 7.24 10.09 -6.62
C ASN A 49 7.24 8.57 -6.87
N GLN A 50 7.84 8.16 -8.01
CA GLN A 50 7.84 6.75 -8.41
C GLN A 50 8.51 5.84 -7.38
N HIS A 51 9.58 6.30 -6.73
CA HIS A 51 10.29 5.51 -5.72
C HIS A 51 9.43 5.27 -4.48
N GLU A 52 8.73 6.30 -3.99
CA GLU A 52 7.80 6.18 -2.85
C GLU A 52 6.63 5.23 -3.16
N ARG A 53 6.07 5.33 -4.38
CA ARG A 53 5.02 4.39 -4.82
C ARG A 53 5.52 2.95 -4.87
N GLN A 54 6.75 2.75 -5.36
CA GLN A 54 7.40 1.43 -5.40
C GLN A 54 7.68 0.91 -3.98
N GLN A 55 8.11 1.76 -3.04
CA GLN A 55 8.29 1.36 -1.64
C GLN A 55 6.99 0.91 -1.00
N LEU A 56 5.86 1.59 -1.25
CA LEU A 56 4.54 1.15 -0.75
C LEU A 56 4.12 -0.20 -1.34
N VAL A 57 4.56 -0.51 -2.55
CA VAL A 57 4.36 -1.82 -3.17
C VAL A 57 5.24 -2.91 -2.49
N GLU A 58 6.47 -2.59 -2.12
CA GLU A 58 7.45 -3.56 -1.59
C GLU A 58 7.36 -3.81 -0.08
N ILE A 59 7.01 -2.80 0.73
CA ILE A 59 7.00 -2.92 2.20
C ILE A 59 6.01 -4.02 2.64
N PRO A 60 6.43 -5.00 3.45
CA PRO A 60 5.53 -6.01 4.01
C PRO A 60 4.45 -5.39 4.90
N CYS A 61 3.26 -6.01 4.93
CA CYS A 61 2.14 -5.58 5.78
C CYS A 61 1.30 -6.82 6.15
N THR A 62 1.91 -7.74 6.91
CA THR A 62 1.32 -9.06 7.25
C THR A 62 1.39 -9.39 8.73
N THR A 63 2.42 -8.91 9.45
CA THR A 63 2.54 -8.99 10.90
C THR A 63 2.14 -7.68 11.55
N THR A 64 1.71 -7.71 12.82
CA THR A 64 1.34 -6.49 13.58
C THR A 64 2.40 -5.40 13.50
N GLU A 65 3.68 -5.75 13.64
CA GLU A 65 4.79 -4.80 13.54
C GLU A 65 4.91 -4.21 12.13
N SER A 66 4.83 -5.05 11.09
CA SER A 66 4.91 -4.58 9.70
C SER A 66 3.70 -3.73 9.30
N ILE A 67 2.51 -4.02 9.84
CA ILE A 67 1.28 -3.25 9.62
C ILE A 67 1.44 -1.84 10.20
N GLN A 68 1.95 -1.73 11.42
CA GLN A 68 2.24 -0.44 12.04
C GLN A 68 3.27 0.34 11.24
N LYS A 69 4.40 -0.29 10.89
CA LYS A 69 5.47 0.34 10.11
C LYS A 69 4.98 0.84 8.74
N TYR A 70 4.15 0.05 8.07
CA TYR A 70 3.53 0.43 6.80
C TYR A 70 2.62 1.65 6.99
N GLY A 71 1.79 1.64 8.02
CA GLY A 71 0.90 2.76 8.36
C GLY A 71 1.65 4.05 8.65
N ASP A 72 2.70 3.99 9.47
CA ASP A 72 3.54 5.15 9.82
C ASP A 72 4.21 5.74 8.59
N TYR A 73 4.70 4.90 7.68
CA TYR A 73 5.31 5.37 6.43
C TYR A 73 4.31 6.07 5.52
N VAL A 74 3.09 5.53 5.37
CA VAL A 74 2.01 6.19 4.61
C VAL A 74 1.66 7.55 5.23
N GLN A 75 1.52 7.63 6.55
CA GLN A 75 1.23 8.89 7.24
C GLN A 75 2.35 9.92 7.02
N HIS A 76 3.61 9.50 7.16
CA HIS A 76 4.76 10.36 6.91
C HIS A 76 4.73 10.96 5.51
N LEU A 77 4.48 10.14 4.47
CA LEU A 77 4.37 10.63 3.11
C LEU A 77 3.22 11.64 2.94
N VAL A 78 2.02 11.32 3.44
CA VAL A 78 0.87 12.21 3.30
C VAL A 78 1.11 13.54 4.01
N ILE A 79 1.70 13.52 5.21
CA ILE A 79 2.05 14.74 5.95
C ILE A 79 3.12 15.54 5.19
N ASN A 80 4.15 14.89 4.67
CA ASN A 80 5.22 15.57 3.93
C ASN A 80 4.68 16.35 2.71
N TYR A 81 3.75 15.76 1.96
CA TYR A 81 3.20 16.40 0.76
C TYR A 81 2.03 17.35 1.02
N THR A 82 1.24 17.13 2.07
CA THR A 82 -0.03 17.88 2.27
C THR A 82 -0.06 18.72 3.55
N GLY A 83 0.92 18.55 4.45
CA GLY A 83 0.95 19.17 5.78
C GLY A 83 -0.11 18.64 6.75
N LYS A 84 -0.87 17.61 6.36
CA LYS A 84 -1.98 17.05 7.15
C LYS A 84 -1.93 15.51 7.14
N PRO A 85 -2.39 14.83 8.20
CA PRO A 85 -2.43 13.37 8.22
C PRO A 85 -3.49 12.82 7.25
N ALA A 86 -3.26 11.59 6.79
CA ALA A 86 -4.29 10.82 6.11
C ALA A 86 -5.43 10.48 7.09
N SER A 87 -6.66 10.39 6.58
CA SER A 87 -7.80 9.99 7.39
C SER A 87 -7.73 8.51 7.74
N ASN A 88 -8.26 8.16 8.91
CA ASN A 88 -8.38 6.75 9.30
C ASN A 88 -9.51 6.08 8.52
N LEU A 89 -9.31 4.80 8.25
CA LEU A 89 -10.32 3.86 7.75
C LEU A 89 -10.64 2.88 8.88
N PRO A 90 -11.91 2.62 9.19
CA PRO A 90 -12.27 1.57 10.14
C PRO A 90 -11.70 0.22 9.70
N VAL A 91 -10.91 -0.41 10.56
CA VAL A 91 -10.43 -1.77 10.36
C VAL A 91 -11.48 -2.72 10.92
N ASP A 92 -11.96 -3.64 10.11
CA ASP A 92 -12.86 -4.70 10.56
C ASP A 92 -12.04 -5.82 11.24
N PRO A 93 -12.16 -6.02 12.57
CA PRO A 93 -11.42 -7.07 13.27
C PRO A 93 -11.88 -8.48 12.89
N GLN A 94 -13.02 -8.63 12.22
CA GLN A 94 -13.59 -9.91 11.77
C GLN A 94 -13.88 -9.91 10.26
N ALA A 95 -13.01 -9.26 9.49
CA ALA A 95 -13.15 -9.22 8.05
C ALA A 95 -13.31 -10.64 7.44
N PRO A 96 -14.34 -10.91 6.62
CA PRO A 96 -14.63 -12.26 6.13
C PRO A 96 -13.47 -12.94 5.39
N TRP A 97 -12.59 -12.17 4.74
CA TRP A 97 -11.42 -12.69 4.02
C TRP A 97 -10.23 -13.07 4.92
N MET A 98 -10.24 -12.68 6.20
CA MET A 98 -9.27 -13.15 7.20
C MET A 98 -9.64 -14.53 7.74
N ASN A 99 -10.88 -14.97 7.51
CA ASN A 99 -11.31 -16.32 7.85
C ASN A 99 -10.80 -17.29 6.78
N SER A 100 -9.77 -18.07 7.13
CA SER A 100 -9.23 -19.12 6.24
C SER A 100 -10.11 -20.38 6.16
N GLN A 101 -11.28 -20.38 6.78
CA GLN A 101 -12.26 -21.46 6.69
C GLN A 101 -13.29 -21.15 5.61
N VAL A 102 -12.94 -21.45 4.36
CA VAL A 102 -13.88 -21.61 3.24
C VAL A 102 -13.68 -22.97 2.64
#